data_AF-A0AB72WY16-F1
#
_entry.id   AF-A0AB72WY16-F1
#
_cell.length_a   1.000
_cell.length_b   1.000
_cell.length_c   1.000
_cell.angle_alpha   90.00
_cell.angle_beta   90.00
_cell.angle_gamma   90.00
#
_symmetry.space_group_name_H-M   'P 1'
#
loop_
_entity.id
_entity.type
_entity.pdbx_description
1 polymer ?
#
loop_
_entity_poly.entity_id
_entity_poly.type
_entity_poly.pdbx_seq_one_letter_code
_entity_poly.pdbx_strand_id
1 'polypeptide(L)'
;MKKNLISRQTLVTRAAALAAVALLGTQIAACTTTSPNAQGSDVMSSTNKHATTNSQADSVLSRLYTTANGSRDLVARAKGVLVFPSVLNAGFVVGGQYGEGVLRTGGGRPLGYYNIASASVGFQAGAQSRALIILFMTDEALQKFQNSQGWTAGVDATVALAKIGANGAVDTNTAQQPIIGFNLTNAGLMAGASIEGTKITKQNN
;
A
#
# COMPACT_ATOMS: atom_id res chain seq x y z
N MET A 1 -26.73 -45.39 41.25
CA MET A 1 -25.92 -44.15 41.35
C MET A 1 -26.47 -43.12 40.37
N LYS A 2 -26.72 -41.89 40.84
CA LYS A 2 -27.02 -40.63 40.10
C LYS A 2 -28.32 -40.59 39.26
N LYS A 3 -29.43 -40.11 39.83
CA LYS A 3 -29.95 -38.71 39.87
C LYS A 3 -30.65 -38.24 38.58
N ASN A 4 -31.98 -38.12 38.73
CA ASN A 4 -33.02 -37.41 37.97
C ASN A 4 -32.58 -36.15 37.19
N LEU A 5 -33.27 -35.85 36.07
CA LEU A 5 -34.26 -34.75 35.98
C LEU A 5 -35.05 -34.76 34.64
N ILE A 6 -36.37 -35.01 34.73
CA ILE A 6 -37.50 -34.19 34.22
C ILE A 6 -37.33 -33.60 32.79
N SER A 7 -37.96 -34.15 31.74
CA SER A 7 -39.38 -34.06 31.33
C SER A 7 -39.82 -32.72 30.70
N ARG A 8 -40.18 -32.82 29.41
CA ARG A 8 -41.42 -32.30 28.76
C ARG A 8 -41.53 -30.84 28.29
N GLN A 9 -41.93 -30.75 27.01
CA GLN A 9 -42.70 -29.69 26.31
C GLN A 9 -41.83 -28.47 25.91
N THR A 10 -42.02 -27.73 24.82
CA THR A 10 -43.14 -27.51 23.87
C THR A 10 -42.46 -26.85 22.66
N LEU A 11 -42.62 -27.33 21.43
CA LEU A 11 -43.52 -26.73 20.44
C LEU A 11 -43.59 -25.20 20.55
N VAL A 12 -43.03 -24.44 19.59
CA VAL A 12 -43.56 -23.20 18.97
C VAL A 12 -42.52 -22.76 17.92
N THR A 13 -42.68 -23.11 16.63
CA THR A 13 -43.50 -22.46 15.58
C THR A 13 -42.69 -21.44 14.76
N ARG A 14 -42.42 -21.83 13.50
CA ARG A 14 -42.12 -20.93 12.38
C ARG A 14 -43.37 -20.09 12.12
N ALA A 15 -43.28 -18.77 12.06
CA ALA A 15 -44.33 -17.95 11.48
C ALA A 15 -43.75 -16.66 10.89
N ALA A 16 -43.76 -16.59 9.57
CA ALA A 16 -43.80 -15.35 8.81
C ALA A 16 -45.21 -14.74 8.93
N ALA A 17 -45.34 -13.42 8.94
CA ALA A 17 -46.43 -12.69 8.27
C ALA A 17 -46.27 -11.17 8.43
N LEU A 18 -46.63 -10.49 7.34
CA LEU A 18 -46.78 -9.05 7.18
C LEU A 18 -47.90 -8.47 8.06
N ALA A 19 -47.77 -7.20 8.47
CA ALA A 19 -48.91 -6.29 8.58
C ALA A 19 -48.45 -4.83 8.64
N ALA A 20 -48.87 -4.04 7.65
CA ALA A 20 -48.89 -2.58 7.67
C ALA A 20 -50.32 -2.15 8.00
N VAL A 21 -50.52 -1.29 9.01
CA VAL A 21 -51.71 -0.41 9.13
C VAL A 21 -51.29 0.88 9.84
N ALA A 22 -51.49 1.99 9.15
CA ALA A 22 -51.36 3.36 9.66
C ALA A 22 -52.66 3.80 10.36
N LEU A 23 -52.58 4.73 11.33
CA LEU A 23 -53.25 6.04 11.34
C LEU A 23 -53.31 6.70 12.75
N LEU A 24 -52.91 7.99 12.76
CA LEU A 24 -53.40 9.14 13.55
C LEU A 24 -52.97 9.32 15.03
N GLY A 25 -52.12 10.33 15.25
CA GLY A 25 -51.91 11.01 16.53
C GLY A 25 -50.84 12.11 16.40
N THR A 26 -51.24 13.38 16.53
CA THR A 26 -50.49 14.61 16.24
C THR A 26 -49.57 15.07 17.38
N GLN A 27 -48.55 15.87 17.01
CA GLN A 27 -47.67 16.74 17.82
C GLN A 27 -46.56 15.99 18.61
N ILE A 28 -45.29 16.37 18.61
CA ILE A 28 -44.67 17.70 18.64
C ILE A 28 -43.35 17.61 17.85
N ALA A 29 -43.03 18.64 17.08
CA ALA A 29 -41.72 18.81 16.44
C ALA A 29 -40.61 18.88 17.50
N ALA A 30 -39.94 17.76 17.76
CA ALA A 30 -38.61 17.75 18.36
C ALA A 30 -37.62 17.50 17.23
N CYS A 31 -37.31 18.55 16.49
CA CYS A 31 -36.12 18.61 15.66
C CYS A 31 -34.91 18.61 16.61
N THR A 32 -34.57 17.47 17.20
CA THR A 32 -33.17 17.25 17.57
C THR A 32 -32.45 17.04 16.26
N THR A 33 -32.10 18.14 15.63
CA THR A 33 -30.97 18.24 14.72
C THR A 33 -29.75 17.81 15.53
N THR A 34 -29.55 16.50 15.66
CA THR A 34 -28.20 15.96 15.72
C THR A 34 -27.65 16.21 14.33
N SER A 35 -27.10 17.41 14.16
CA SER A 35 -26.12 17.67 13.12
C SER A 35 -25.12 16.52 13.20
N PRO A 36 -24.89 15.74 12.12
CA PRO A 36 -23.64 15.04 12.05
C PRO A 36 -22.61 16.15 11.97
N ASN A 37 -21.88 16.34 13.08
CA ASN A 37 -20.71 17.19 13.13
C ASN A 37 -19.71 16.62 12.13
N ALA A 38 -19.84 17.05 10.88
CA ALA A 38 -18.97 16.76 9.76
C ALA A 38 -17.69 17.59 9.93
N GLN A 39 -16.88 17.25 10.92
CA GLN A 39 -15.52 17.75 11.12
C GLN A 39 -14.81 16.84 12.13
N GLY A 40 -14.10 15.84 11.62
CA GLY A 40 -13.23 14.96 12.42
C GLY A 40 -12.86 13.63 11.77
N SER A 41 -13.61 13.16 10.77
CA SER A 41 -13.41 11.84 10.14
C SER A 41 -12.26 11.76 9.13
N ASP A 42 -11.92 12.87 8.47
CA ASP A 42 -10.97 12.82 7.34
C ASP A 42 -9.51 12.82 7.80
N VAL A 43 -9.19 13.57 8.86
CA VAL A 43 -7.84 13.62 9.45
C VAL A 43 -7.52 12.33 10.21
N MET A 44 -8.50 11.72 10.89
CA MET A 44 -8.32 10.44 11.56
C MET A 44 -8.14 9.30 10.54
N SER A 45 -8.85 9.37 9.41
CA SER A 45 -8.73 8.39 8.32
C SER A 45 -7.40 8.51 7.57
N SER A 46 -6.93 9.73 7.26
CA SER A 46 -5.62 9.93 6.63
C SER A 46 -4.46 9.57 7.56
N THR A 47 -4.56 9.91 8.86
CA THR A 47 -3.56 9.53 9.87
C THR A 47 -3.48 8.01 10.03
N ASN A 48 -4.62 7.30 10.06
CA ASN A 48 -4.65 5.84 10.12
C ASN A 48 -4.07 5.19 8.86
N LYS A 49 -4.34 5.74 7.68
CA LYS A 49 -3.70 5.29 6.43
C LYS A 49 -2.19 5.46 6.48
N HIS A 50 -1.71 6.65 6.83
CA HIS A 50 -0.30 6.96 6.94
C HIS A 50 0.44 6.08 7.97
N ALA A 51 -0.18 5.80 9.11
CA ALA A 51 0.33 4.88 10.13
C ALA A 51 0.41 3.44 9.58
N THR A 52 -0.61 3.00 8.85
CA THR A 52 -0.65 1.67 8.21
C THR A 52 0.40 1.54 7.11
N THR A 53 0.54 2.54 6.23
CA THR A 53 1.59 2.56 5.20
C THR A 53 2.97 2.51 5.84
N ASN A 54 3.18 3.18 6.97
CA ASN A 54 4.44 3.14 7.69
C ASN A 54 4.75 1.73 8.23
N SER A 55 3.82 1.09 8.93
CA SER A 55 4.04 -0.25 9.50
C SER A 55 4.25 -1.31 8.41
N GLN A 56 3.53 -1.17 7.27
CA GLN A 56 3.72 -2.03 6.12
C GLN A 56 5.08 -1.80 5.44
N ALA A 57 5.52 -0.55 5.32
CA ALA A 57 6.85 -0.23 4.79
C ALA A 57 7.98 -0.82 5.66
N ASP A 58 7.83 -0.81 6.98
CA ASP A 58 8.79 -1.47 7.90
C ASP A 58 8.83 -2.98 7.67
N SER A 59 7.66 -3.60 7.52
CA SER A 59 7.54 -5.03 7.25
C SER A 59 8.20 -5.41 5.90
N VAL A 60 8.01 -4.58 4.87
CA VAL A 60 8.62 -4.77 3.56
C VAL A 60 10.13 -4.60 3.60
N LEU A 61 10.66 -3.59 4.30
CA LEU A 61 12.11 -3.42 4.45
C LEU A 61 12.73 -4.59 5.22
N SER A 62 12.08 -5.08 6.28
CA SER A 62 12.52 -6.28 6.99
C SER A 62 12.60 -7.49 6.05
N ARG A 63 11.56 -7.71 5.23
CA ARG A 63 11.56 -8.79 4.24
C ARG A 63 12.66 -8.60 3.19
N LEU A 64 12.86 -7.38 2.71
CA LEU A 64 13.92 -7.05 1.76
C LEU A 64 15.30 -7.45 2.30
N TYR A 65 15.60 -7.11 3.56
CA TYR A 65 16.87 -7.43 4.21
C TYR A 65 17.12 -8.94 4.33
N THR A 66 16.07 -9.73 4.51
CA THR A 66 16.17 -11.20 4.55
C THR A 66 16.21 -11.84 3.16
N THR A 67 15.69 -11.16 2.13
CA THR A 67 15.59 -11.70 0.77
C THR A 67 16.82 -11.36 -0.09
N ALA A 68 17.43 -10.20 0.17
CA ALA A 68 18.45 -9.60 -0.68
C ALA A 68 19.69 -9.27 0.14
N ASN A 69 20.77 -10.04 -0.01
CA ASN A 69 21.99 -9.77 0.73
C ASN A 69 22.61 -8.42 0.29
N GLY A 70 23.08 -7.64 1.26
CA GLY A 70 23.60 -6.28 1.04
C GLY A 70 22.53 -5.19 0.88
N SER A 71 21.24 -5.52 0.82
CA SER A 71 20.17 -4.51 0.74
C SER A 71 20.10 -3.61 1.97
N ARG A 72 20.45 -4.13 3.15
CA ARG A 72 20.54 -3.34 4.39
C ARG A 72 21.55 -2.20 4.26
N ASP A 73 22.73 -2.47 3.71
CA ASP A 73 23.76 -1.47 3.53
C ASP A 73 23.38 -0.44 2.48
N LEU A 74 22.72 -0.87 1.40
CA LEU A 74 22.22 0.05 0.37
C LEU A 74 21.14 0.99 0.92
N VAL A 75 20.18 0.43 1.68
CA VAL A 75 19.14 1.24 2.33
C VAL A 75 19.75 2.22 3.35
N ALA A 76 20.76 1.80 4.11
CA ALA A 76 21.45 2.66 5.06
C ALA A 76 22.24 3.81 4.40
N ARG A 77 22.76 3.60 3.19
CA ARG A 77 23.49 4.63 2.42
C ARG A 77 22.57 5.54 1.61
N ALA A 78 21.32 5.15 1.39
CA ALA A 78 20.37 5.93 0.61
C ALA A 78 20.05 7.26 1.30
N LYS A 79 19.97 8.33 0.52
CA LYS A 79 19.53 9.65 0.96
C LYS A 79 18.03 9.68 1.24
N GLY A 80 17.29 8.92 0.44
CA GLY A 80 15.86 8.69 0.63
C GLY A 80 15.44 7.29 0.19
N VAL A 81 14.40 6.79 0.83
CA VAL A 81 13.85 5.45 0.61
C VAL A 81 12.35 5.60 0.40
N LEU A 82 11.89 5.40 -0.83
CA LEU A 82 10.48 5.39 -1.17
C LEU A 82 9.98 3.95 -1.19
N VAL A 83 9.01 3.65 -0.33
CA VAL A 83 8.46 2.30 -0.17
C VAL A 83 6.99 2.32 -0.53
N PHE A 84 6.61 1.56 -1.55
CA PHE A 84 5.24 1.18 -1.86
C PHE A 84 5.02 -0.24 -1.38
N PRO A 85 4.43 -0.45 -0.18
CA PRO A 85 4.33 -1.78 0.39
C PRO A 85 3.37 -2.71 -0.36
N SER A 86 2.38 -2.14 -1.06
CA SER A 86 1.43 -2.89 -1.86
C SER A 86 1.08 -2.12 -3.13
N VAL A 87 1.65 -2.56 -4.25
CA VAL A 87 1.31 -2.14 -5.61
C VAL A 87 0.48 -3.26 -6.23
N LEU A 88 -0.82 -3.01 -6.36
CA LEU A 88 -1.74 -3.94 -7.00
C LEU A 88 -1.67 -3.73 -8.51
N ASN A 89 -1.27 -4.77 -9.23
CA ASN A 89 -1.36 -4.85 -10.68
C ASN A 89 -2.61 -5.66 -11.00
N ALA A 90 -3.49 -5.13 -11.83
CA ALA A 90 -4.69 -5.81 -12.27
C ALA A 90 -4.88 -5.61 -13.78
N GLY A 91 -5.10 -6.71 -14.50
CA GLY A 91 -5.29 -6.64 -15.94
C GLY A 91 -5.31 -8.00 -16.62
N PHE A 92 -5.66 -7.98 -17.90
CA PHE A 92 -5.55 -9.14 -18.77
C PHE A 92 -4.58 -8.83 -19.91
N VAL A 93 -5.07 -8.29 -21.03
CA VAL A 93 -4.22 -7.80 -22.13
C VAL A 93 -3.74 -6.38 -21.81
N VAL A 94 -4.66 -5.54 -21.35
CA VAL A 94 -4.40 -4.19 -20.87
C VAL A 94 -4.78 -4.15 -19.40
N GLY A 95 -3.89 -3.60 -18.60
CA GLY A 95 -4.03 -3.50 -17.15
C GLY A 95 -3.53 -2.17 -16.63
N GLY A 96 -3.73 -2.00 -15.33
CA GLY A 96 -3.16 -0.89 -14.59
C GLY A 96 -2.54 -1.39 -13.30
N GLN A 97 -1.62 -0.60 -12.77
CA GLN A 97 -1.13 -0.77 -11.42
C GLN A 97 -1.46 0.45 -10.57
N TYR A 98 -1.75 0.23 -9.30
CA TYR A 98 -1.97 1.29 -8.32
C TYR A 98 -1.40 0.91 -6.96
N GLY A 99 -0.88 1.90 -6.23
CA GLY A 99 -0.44 1.72 -4.86
C GLY A 99 -0.19 3.04 -4.15
N GLU A 100 -0.08 2.94 -2.83
CA GLU A 100 0.28 4.05 -1.95
C GLU A 100 1.64 3.74 -1.32
N GLY A 101 2.43 4.77 -1.05
CA GLY A 101 3.77 4.62 -0.51
C GLY A 101 4.21 5.80 0.31
N VAL A 102 5.32 5.60 1.02
CA VAL A 102 5.94 6.60 1.89
C VAL A 102 7.39 6.80 1.50
N LEU A 103 7.77 8.07 1.28
CA LEU A 103 9.16 8.47 1.18
C LEU A 103 9.68 8.71 2.59
N ARG A 104 10.85 8.15 2.89
CA ARG A 104 11.56 8.30 4.15
C ARG A 104 12.96 8.84 3.91
N THR A 105 13.49 9.53 4.91
CA THR A 105 14.94 9.78 5.02
C THR A 105 15.71 8.46 5.19
N GLY A 106 17.02 8.46 4.91
CA GLY A 106 17.90 7.34 5.27
C GLY A 106 17.84 6.94 6.76
N GLY A 107 17.45 7.86 7.65
CA GLY A 107 17.22 7.61 9.08
C GLY A 107 15.82 7.10 9.44
N GLY A 108 14.96 6.78 8.46
CA GLY A 108 13.65 6.16 8.67
C GLY A 108 12.48 7.12 8.94
N ARG A 109 12.72 8.43 9.07
CA ARG A 109 11.65 9.43 9.27
C ARG A 109 10.86 9.66 7.98
N PRO A 110 9.50 9.64 8.00
CA PRO A 110 8.67 9.98 6.84
C PRO A 110 8.90 11.43 6.37
N LEU A 111 9.04 11.62 5.06
CA LEU A 111 9.17 12.90 4.37
C LEU A 111 7.92 13.26 3.57
N GLY A 112 7.16 12.27 3.13
CA GLY A 112 5.92 12.48 2.38
C GLY A 112 5.30 11.17 1.91
N TYR A 113 4.05 11.26 1.49
CA TYR A 113 3.28 10.14 0.97
C TYR A 113 3.04 10.33 -0.53
N TYR A 114 3.01 9.22 -1.25
CA TYR A 114 3.01 9.20 -2.70
C TYR A 114 2.07 8.11 -3.22
N ASN A 115 1.45 8.40 -4.36
CA ASN A 115 0.69 7.43 -5.14
C ASN A 115 1.51 6.98 -6.34
N ILE A 116 1.39 5.71 -6.69
CA ILE A 116 1.98 5.14 -7.90
C ILE A 116 0.87 4.65 -8.83
N ALA A 117 0.97 4.97 -10.11
CA ALA A 117 0.04 4.54 -11.14
C ALA A 117 0.77 4.26 -12.47
N SER A 118 0.42 3.18 -13.15
CA SER A 118 0.88 2.94 -14.52
C SER A 118 -0.16 2.17 -15.32
N ALA A 119 -0.08 2.28 -16.64
CA ALA A 119 -0.71 1.35 -17.56
C ALA A 119 0.29 0.23 -17.86
N SER A 120 -0.17 -1.01 -17.85
CA SER A 120 0.64 -2.20 -18.15
C SER A 120 0.03 -2.98 -19.29
N VAL A 121 0.86 -3.41 -20.24
CA VAL A 121 0.47 -4.33 -21.32
C VAL A 121 1.24 -5.64 -21.12
N GLY A 122 0.52 -6.76 -20.99
CA GLY A 122 1.15 -8.08 -21.07
C GLY A 122 1.72 -8.70 -19.78
N PHE A 123 1.45 -8.17 -18.58
CA PHE A 123 1.64 -8.95 -17.35
C PHE A 123 0.40 -9.83 -17.15
N GLN A 124 0.60 -11.14 -17.03
CA GLN A 124 -0.43 -12.18 -17.05
C GLN A 124 -1.79 -11.78 -16.46
N ALA A 125 -2.84 -12.23 -17.13
CA ALA A 125 -4.20 -12.30 -16.62
C ALA A 125 -4.26 -12.51 -15.10
N GLY A 126 -4.66 -11.47 -14.36
CA GLY A 126 -4.86 -11.61 -12.93
C GLY A 126 -4.69 -10.32 -12.13
N ALA A 127 -4.71 -10.53 -10.82
CA ALA A 127 -4.46 -9.52 -9.81
C ALA A 127 -3.26 -9.97 -8.97
N GLN A 128 -2.18 -9.19 -8.99
CA GLN A 128 -0.96 -9.50 -8.25
C GLN A 128 -0.50 -8.27 -7.48
N SER A 129 -0.29 -8.44 -6.17
CA SER A 129 0.33 -7.40 -5.34
C SER A 129 1.83 -7.66 -5.18
N ARG A 130 2.61 -6.60 -5.34
CA ARG A 130 4.07 -6.57 -5.10
C ARG A 130 4.43 -5.34 -4.29
N ALA A 131 5.51 -5.42 -3.52
CA ALA A 131 6.13 -4.26 -2.93
C ALA A 131 7.20 -3.70 -3.87
N LEU A 132 7.24 -2.37 -4.00
CA LEU A 132 8.26 -1.64 -4.75
C LEU A 132 9.03 -0.74 -3.79
N ILE A 133 10.35 -0.87 -3.79
CA ILE A 133 11.26 -0.04 -2.99
C ILE A 133 12.17 0.71 -3.94
N ILE A 134 12.24 2.03 -3.82
CA ILE A 134 13.12 2.89 -4.62
C ILE A 134 14.08 3.60 -3.68
N LEU A 135 15.37 3.38 -3.87
CA LEU A 135 16.45 4.02 -3.14
C LEU A 135 17.01 5.16 -3.97
N PHE A 136 17.07 6.35 -3.38
CA PHE A 136 17.77 7.50 -3.94
C PHE A 136 19.16 7.56 -3.31
N MET A 137 20.18 7.20 -4.08
CA MET A 137 21.56 7.07 -3.58
C MET A 137 22.30 8.42 -3.56
N THR A 138 21.80 9.43 -4.30
CA THR A 138 22.37 10.77 -4.35
C THR A 138 21.36 11.83 -3.92
N ASP A 139 21.87 12.94 -3.37
CA ASP A 139 21.04 14.08 -2.97
C ASP A 139 20.34 14.70 -4.19
N GLU A 140 21.04 14.76 -5.34
CA GLU A 140 20.48 15.25 -6.60
C GLU A 140 19.27 14.43 -7.07
N ALA A 141 19.36 13.09 -7.03
CA ALA A 141 18.27 12.21 -7.43
C ALA A 141 17.04 12.38 -6.51
N LEU A 142 17.28 12.46 -5.20
CA LEU A 142 16.23 12.69 -4.22
C LEU A 142 15.56 14.06 -4.39
N GLN A 143 16.36 15.12 -4.63
CA GLN A 143 15.83 16.46 -4.84
C GLN A 143 15.04 16.57 -6.14
N LYS A 144 15.54 16.01 -7.25
CA LYS A 144 14.81 15.94 -8.52
C LYS A 144 13.45 15.26 -8.36
N PHE A 145 13.40 14.14 -7.62
CA PHE A 145 12.15 13.46 -7.33
C PHE A 145 11.19 14.32 -6.49
N GLN A 146 11.66 14.90 -5.38
CA GLN A 146 10.82 15.68 -4.47
C GLN A 146 10.29 16.99 -5.08
N ASN A 147 11.06 17.60 -5.98
CA ASN A 147 10.70 18.86 -6.63
C ASN A 147 9.77 18.65 -7.83
N SER A 148 9.56 17.41 -8.29
CA SER A 148 8.61 17.11 -9.35
C SER A 148 7.18 16.99 -8.80
N GLN A 149 6.21 17.62 -9.49
CA GLN A 149 4.78 17.46 -9.19
C GLN A 149 4.24 16.10 -9.64
N GLY A 150 5.01 15.36 -10.45
CA GLY A 150 4.72 14.00 -10.87
C GLY A 150 5.93 13.43 -11.58
N TRP A 151 6.55 12.41 -10.99
CA TRP A 151 7.77 11.80 -11.49
C TRP A 151 7.46 10.47 -12.17
N THR A 152 7.97 10.27 -13.37
CA THR A 152 7.72 9.11 -14.21
C THR A 152 9.02 8.33 -14.41
N ALA A 153 9.05 7.10 -13.93
CA ALA A 153 10.20 6.22 -14.09
C ALA A 153 10.46 5.93 -15.59
N GLY A 154 11.71 6.07 -16.02
CA GLY A 154 12.15 5.91 -17.41
C GLY A 154 12.01 7.16 -18.27
N VAL A 155 11.20 8.15 -17.87
CA VAL A 155 11.08 9.44 -18.56
C VAL A 155 11.85 10.53 -17.82
N ASP A 156 11.58 10.70 -16.52
CA ASP A 156 12.19 11.75 -15.71
C ASP A 156 13.54 11.31 -15.10
N ALA A 157 13.70 10.01 -14.84
CA ALA A 157 14.98 9.42 -14.49
C ALA A 157 15.01 7.91 -14.77
N THR A 158 16.19 7.41 -15.07
CA THR A 158 16.46 5.98 -15.19
C THR A 158 16.56 5.36 -13.80
N VAL A 159 15.80 4.28 -13.56
CA VAL A 159 15.91 3.50 -12.34
C VAL A 159 16.53 2.16 -12.66
N ALA A 160 17.65 1.86 -12.00
CA ALA A 160 18.27 0.56 -12.13
C ALA A 160 17.59 -0.42 -11.19
N LEU A 161 16.99 -1.47 -11.74
CA LEU A 161 16.43 -2.53 -10.94
C LEU A 161 17.55 -3.40 -10.37
N ALA A 162 17.55 -3.56 -9.05
CA ALA A 162 18.49 -4.40 -8.34
C ALA A 162 18.35 -5.84 -8.79
N LYS A 163 19.44 -6.35 -9.37
CA LYS A 163 19.60 -7.76 -9.69
C LYS A 163 20.47 -8.41 -8.61
N ILE A 164 20.07 -9.61 -8.21
CA ILE A 164 20.88 -10.44 -7.32
C ILE A 164 21.85 -11.26 -8.20
N GLY A 165 23.14 -11.07 -7.96
CA GLY A 165 24.21 -11.83 -8.60
C GLY A 165 24.26 -13.28 -8.10
N ALA A 166 25.06 -14.13 -8.76
CA ALA A 166 25.18 -15.54 -8.42
C ALA A 166 25.68 -15.80 -6.97
N ASN A 167 26.33 -14.81 -6.37
CA ASN A 167 26.80 -14.81 -4.97
C ASN A 167 25.73 -14.34 -3.97
N GLY A 168 24.50 -14.06 -4.41
CA GLY A 168 23.41 -13.59 -3.55
C GLY A 168 23.48 -12.09 -3.21
N ALA A 169 24.51 -11.37 -3.66
CA ALA A 169 24.66 -9.94 -3.44
C ALA A 169 24.01 -9.12 -4.56
N VAL A 170 23.64 -7.87 -4.26
CA VAL A 170 23.22 -6.91 -5.29
C VAL A 170 24.37 -6.65 -6.25
N ASP A 171 24.10 -6.68 -7.56
CA ASP A 171 25.08 -6.41 -8.62
C ASP A 171 25.79 -5.07 -8.41
N THR A 172 27.12 -5.07 -8.52
CA THR A 172 27.96 -3.88 -8.31
C THR A 172 27.61 -2.75 -9.27
N ASN A 173 27.21 -3.05 -10.51
CA ASN A 173 26.80 -2.03 -11.48
C ASN A 173 25.52 -1.33 -11.03
N THR A 174 24.58 -2.06 -10.41
CA THR A 174 23.36 -1.49 -9.86
C THR A 174 23.65 -0.71 -8.57
N ALA A 175 24.55 -1.21 -7.73
CA ALA A 175 24.93 -0.55 -6.48
C ALA A 175 25.55 0.85 -6.67
N GLN A 176 26.09 1.14 -7.86
CA GLN A 176 26.64 2.46 -8.23
C GLN A 176 25.62 3.42 -8.83
N GLN A 177 24.37 2.99 -9.03
CA GLN A 177 23.36 3.81 -9.72
C GLN A 177 22.76 4.86 -8.79
N PRO A 178 22.40 6.04 -9.31
CA PRO A 178 21.83 7.12 -8.51
C PRO A 178 20.44 6.78 -7.97
N ILE A 179 19.71 5.90 -8.68
CA ILE A 179 18.40 5.40 -8.25
C ILE A 179 18.37 3.88 -8.43
N ILE A 180 18.06 3.17 -7.34
CA ILE A 180 18.01 1.70 -7.31
C ILE A 180 16.59 1.26 -6.95
N GLY A 181 15.98 0.38 -7.75
CA GLY A 181 14.66 -0.18 -7.50
C GLY A 181 14.69 -1.66 -7.10
N PHE A 182 13.90 -2.07 -6.11
CA PHE A 182 13.67 -3.46 -5.75
C PHE A 182 12.20 -3.81 -5.93
N ASN A 183 11.92 -4.92 -6.61
CA ASN A 183 10.58 -5.49 -6.73
C ASN A 183 10.50 -6.76 -5.91
N LEU A 184 9.69 -6.73 -4.84
CA LEU A 184 9.52 -7.84 -3.92
C LEU A 184 8.09 -8.38 -4.02
N THR A 185 7.96 -9.69 -4.21
CA THR A 185 6.67 -10.40 -4.18
C THR A 185 6.61 -11.36 -3.01
N ASN A 186 5.49 -12.06 -2.87
CA ASN A 186 5.36 -13.19 -1.96
C ASN A 186 6.32 -14.33 -2.28
N ALA A 187 6.78 -14.47 -3.53
CA ALA A 187 7.77 -15.47 -3.93
C ALA A 187 9.23 -15.01 -3.72
N GLY A 188 9.47 -13.75 -3.38
CA GLY A 188 10.80 -13.16 -3.24
C GLY A 188 11.07 -12.03 -4.24
N LEU A 189 12.35 -11.73 -4.48
CA LEU A 189 12.76 -10.69 -5.42
C LEU A 189 12.47 -11.10 -6.87
N MET A 190 11.83 -10.20 -7.61
CA MET A 190 11.59 -10.39 -9.03
C MET A 190 12.70 -9.75 -9.85
N ALA A 191 13.40 -10.54 -10.66
CA ALA A 191 14.28 -10.03 -11.70
C ALA A 191 13.45 -9.62 -12.94
N GLY A 192 13.76 -8.47 -13.54
CA GLY A 192 13.20 -8.06 -14.83
C GLY A 192 11.80 -7.44 -14.81
N ALA A 193 11.20 -7.20 -13.64
CA ALA A 193 9.95 -6.45 -13.55
C ALA A 193 10.22 -4.95 -13.80
N SER A 194 10.02 -4.47 -15.03
CA SER A 194 10.19 -3.03 -15.35
C SER A 194 9.25 -2.17 -14.52
N ILE A 195 9.74 -0.98 -14.15
CA ILE A 195 8.92 0.07 -13.54
C ILE A 195 8.74 1.26 -14.49
N GLU A 196 9.25 1.17 -15.71
CA GLU A 196 9.18 2.23 -16.70
C GLU A 196 7.72 2.57 -17.05
N GLY A 197 7.47 3.85 -17.37
CA GLY A 197 6.12 4.34 -17.66
C GLY A 197 5.23 4.46 -16.43
N THR A 198 5.79 4.26 -15.23
CA THR A 198 5.07 4.41 -13.98
C THR A 198 5.16 5.85 -13.47
N LYS A 199 4.00 6.47 -13.29
CA LYS A 199 3.86 7.80 -12.71
C LYS A 199 3.72 7.73 -11.20
N ILE A 200 4.53 8.52 -10.51
CA ILE A 200 4.52 8.70 -9.06
C ILE A 200 4.14 10.14 -8.76
N THR A 201 3.10 10.33 -7.97
CA THR A 201 2.57 11.66 -7.64
C THR A 201 2.55 11.85 -6.13
N LYS A 202 2.95 13.03 -5.66
CA LYS A 202 2.87 13.36 -4.24
C LYS A 202 1.40 13.45 -3.80
N GLN A 203 1.08 12.89 -2.64
CA GLN A 203 -0.23 13.08 -2.03
C GLN A 203 -0.29 14.48 -1.44
N ASN A 204 -1.26 15.27 -1.90
CA ASN A 204 -1.60 16.54 -1.28
C ASN A 204 -2.54 16.24 -0.12
N ASN A 205 -2.16 16.65 1.08
CA ASN A 205 -2.99 16.60 2.28
C ASN A 205 -3.68 17.94 2.47
#